data_AF-A0A977Q182-F1
#
_entry.id   AF-A0A977Q182-F1
#
_cell.length_a   1.000
_cell.length_b   1.000
_cell.length_c   1.000
_cell.angle_alpha   90.00
_cell.angle_beta   90.00
_cell.angle_gamma   90.00
#
_symmetry.space_group_name_H-M   'P 1'
#
loop_
_entity.id
_entity.type
_entity.pdbx_description
1 polymer ?
#
loop_
_entity_poly.entity_id
_entity_poly.type
_entity_poly.pdbx_seq_one_letter_code
_entity_poly.pdbx_strand_id
1 'polypeptide(L)'
;MAKIAKTTDAKPAVKKAAAKPAAASKTVSIEDISKTILEKLKAASLSPELQSEMEWCLGSYSHDKNPVGLFETSAKALPILKEALTKKTKGITAKLIGDVEKALNA
;
A
#
# COMPACT_ATOMS: atom_id res chain seq x y z
N MET A 1 48.90 9.55 -30.15
CA MET A 1 48.59 8.24 -30.76
C MET A 1 48.73 7.15 -29.69
N ALA A 2 47.64 6.55 -29.24
CA ALA A 2 47.64 5.29 -28.49
C ALA A 2 46.31 4.57 -28.75
N LYS A 3 46.42 3.34 -29.25
CA LYS A 3 45.35 2.41 -29.57
C LYS A 3 44.68 1.92 -28.27
N ILE A 4 43.39 1.63 -28.28
CA ILE A 4 42.83 0.27 -28.10
C ILE A 4 41.32 0.26 -28.28
N ALA A 5 40.87 -0.61 -29.19
CA ALA A 5 39.53 -1.18 -29.21
C ALA A 5 39.48 -2.41 -28.29
N LYS A 6 38.31 -2.68 -27.68
CA LYS A 6 37.82 -3.97 -27.16
C LYS A 6 36.32 -3.80 -26.87
N THR A 7 35.43 -4.33 -27.71
CA THR A 7 34.86 -5.71 -27.65
C THR A 7 34.04 -5.88 -26.37
N THR A 8 32.72 -5.72 -26.41
CA THR A 8 31.72 -6.80 -26.60
C THR A 8 31.72 -7.81 -25.45
N ASP A 9 30.81 -7.60 -24.51
CA ASP A 9 30.27 -8.68 -23.68
C ASP A 9 28.87 -9.00 -24.19
N ALA A 10 28.76 -10.15 -24.85
CA ALA A 10 27.51 -10.79 -25.16
C ALA A 10 26.99 -11.52 -23.92
N LYS A 11 25.73 -11.30 -23.53
CA LYS A 11 24.86 -12.41 -23.12
C LYS A 11 23.38 -12.09 -23.34
N PRO A 12 22.66 -12.92 -24.12
CA PRO A 12 21.26 -12.72 -24.48
C PRO A 12 20.34 -13.31 -23.41
N ALA A 13 19.21 -12.66 -23.15
CA ALA A 13 18.06 -13.29 -22.53
C ALA A 13 16.77 -12.56 -22.93
N VAL A 14 16.18 -12.99 -24.04
CA VAL A 14 14.73 -12.88 -24.23
C VAL A 14 14.07 -13.66 -23.10
N LYS A 15 13.33 -12.99 -22.22
CA LYS A 15 12.12 -13.54 -21.61
C LYS A 15 11.07 -12.45 -21.46
N LYS A 16 10.26 -12.29 -22.50
CA LYS A 16 8.85 -11.93 -22.30
C LYS A 16 8.19 -13.13 -21.59
N ALA A 17 8.06 -13.01 -20.28
CA ALA A 17 7.05 -13.70 -19.48
C ALA A 17 6.51 -12.58 -18.57
N ALA A 18 5.40 -11.90 -18.85
CA ALA A 18 4.07 -12.50 -18.96
C ALA A 18 3.90 -13.67 -17.98
N ALA A 19 4.31 -13.46 -16.72
CA ALA A 19 3.71 -14.17 -15.62
C ALA A 19 2.26 -13.70 -15.53
N LYS A 20 1.36 -14.52 -16.07
CA LYS A 20 -0.07 -14.50 -15.75
C LYS A 20 -0.21 -14.37 -14.22
N PRO A 21 -1.13 -13.53 -13.72
CA PRO A 21 -1.23 -13.15 -12.31
C PRO A 21 -1.30 -14.41 -11.45
N ALA A 22 -0.36 -14.53 -10.51
CA ALA A 22 -0.47 -15.53 -9.47
C ALA A 22 -1.83 -15.33 -8.79
N ALA A 23 -2.63 -16.39 -8.87
CA ALA A 23 -3.96 -16.44 -8.31
C ALA A 23 -3.91 -16.12 -6.81
N ALA A 24 -4.73 -15.13 -6.44
CA ALA A 24 -5.50 -15.03 -5.22
C ALA A 24 -5.12 -16.03 -4.11
N SER A 25 -4.24 -15.60 -3.23
CA SER A 25 -4.39 -15.94 -1.81
C SER A 25 -5.26 -14.84 -1.22
N LYS A 26 -6.41 -15.18 -0.61
CA LYS A 26 -7.16 -14.25 0.25
C LYS A 26 -6.34 -13.98 1.51
N THR A 27 -5.21 -13.34 1.36
CA THR A 27 -4.43 -12.73 2.42
C THR A 27 -4.78 -11.27 2.34
N VAL A 28 -5.32 -10.68 3.41
CA VAL A 28 -5.68 -9.27 3.38
C VAL A 28 -4.38 -8.47 3.21
N SER A 29 -4.13 -8.00 1.99
CA SER A 29 -2.91 -7.25 1.65
C SER A 29 -3.03 -5.86 2.25
N ILE A 30 -1.94 -5.33 2.82
CA ILE A 30 -1.98 -4.01 3.45
C ILE A 30 -2.42 -2.91 2.49
N GLU A 31 -2.20 -3.08 1.19
CA GLU A 31 -2.69 -2.19 0.14
C GLU A 31 -4.24 -2.13 0.09
N ASP A 32 -4.91 -3.26 0.24
CA ASP A 32 -6.38 -3.37 0.23
C ASP A 32 -6.98 -2.78 1.52
N ILE A 33 -6.28 -3.00 2.64
CA ILE A 33 -6.58 -2.39 3.94
C ILE A 33 -6.45 -0.88 3.85
N SER A 34 -5.34 -0.39 3.28
CA SER A 34 -5.13 1.04 3.08
C SER A 34 -6.20 1.66 2.19
N LYS A 35 -6.57 1.02 1.07
CA LYS A 35 -7.69 1.46 0.22
C LYS A 35 -9.01 1.52 1.00
N THR A 36 -9.30 0.49 1.79
CA THR A 36 -10.53 0.43 2.59
C THR A 36 -10.56 1.54 3.64
N ILE A 37 -9.45 1.77 4.36
CA ILE A 37 -9.32 2.87 5.32
C ILE A 37 -9.55 4.22 4.62
N LEU A 38 -8.92 4.44 3.47
CA LEU A 38 -9.05 5.68 2.70
C LEU A 38 -10.49 5.90 2.25
N GLU A 39 -11.17 4.86 1.76
CA GLU A 39 -12.59 4.93 1.40
C GLU A 39 -13.47 5.27 2.62
N LYS A 40 -13.17 4.67 3.79
CA LYS A 40 -13.90 4.98 5.03
C LYS A 40 -13.62 6.40 5.52
N LEU A 41 -12.40 6.89 5.43
CA LEU A 41 -12.08 8.28 5.75
C LEU A 41 -12.77 9.27 4.79
N LYS A 42 -12.79 8.99 3.48
CA LYS A 42 -13.52 9.80 2.48
C LYS A 42 -15.02 9.81 2.75
N ALA A 43 -15.62 8.63 3.00
CA ALA A 43 -17.03 8.52 3.34
C ALA A 43 -17.39 9.21 4.66
N ALA A 44 -16.47 9.18 5.62
CA ALA A 44 -16.55 9.90 6.88
C ALA A 44 -16.28 11.41 6.74
N SER A 45 -15.75 11.86 5.59
CA SER A 45 -15.19 13.19 5.38
C SER A 45 -14.26 13.64 6.53
N LEU A 46 -13.45 12.70 7.05
CA LEU A 46 -12.54 12.93 8.19
C LEU A 46 -11.08 12.87 7.74
N SER A 47 -10.25 13.69 8.37
CA SER A 47 -8.78 13.68 8.24
C SER A 47 -8.29 13.73 6.78
N PRO A 48 -8.52 14.84 6.06
CA PRO A 48 -8.10 15.02 4.66
C PRO A 48 -6.58 14.94 4.46
N GLU A 49 -5.78 15.33 5.47
CA GLU A 49 -4.33 15.12 5.47
C GLU A 49 -3.99 13.62 5.41
N LEU A 50 -4.63 12.80 6.25
CA LEU A 50 -4.38 11.37 6.28
C LEU A 50 -4.87 10.68 4.99
N GLN A 51 -5.98 11.15 4.41
CA GLN A 51 -6.43 10.69 3.09
C GLN A 51 -5.36 10.94 2.02
N SER A 52 -4.77 12.15 1.99
CA SER A 52 -3.74 12.51 1.02
C SER A 52 -2.45 11.72 1.22
N GLU A 53 -1.98 11.58 2.47
CA GLU A 53 -0.82 10.75 2.83
C GLU A 53 -1.02 9.28 2.42
N MET A 54 -2.21 8.72 2.66
CA MET A 54 -2.53 7.35 2.26
C MET A 54 -2.62 7.18 0.75
N GLU A 55 -3.22 8.13 0.04
CA GLU A 55 -3.29 8.10 -1.44
C GLU A 55 -1.89 8.19 -2.05
N TRP A 56 -1.02 9.03 -1.47
CA TRP A 56 0.39 9.13 -1.84
C TRP A 56 1.13 7.81 -1.58
N CYS A 57 0.98 7.22 -0.38
CA CYS A 57 1.61 5.94 -0.05
C CYS A 57 1.16 4.81 -0.99
N LEU A 58 -0.13 4.75 -1.34
CA LEU A 58 -0.67 3.79 -2.31
C LEU A 58 -0.08 3.97 -3.71
N GLY A 59 0.03 5.21 -4.17
CA GLY A 59 0.66 5.53 -5.45
C GLY A 59 2.15 5.19 -5.46
N SER A 60 2.86 5.54 -4.40
CA SER A 60 4.28 5.25 -4.22
C SER A 60 4.55 3.74 -4.13
N TYR A 61 3.70 2.99 -3.41
CA TYR A 61 3.78 1.52 -3.34
C TYR A 61 3.64 0.87 -4.73
N SER A 62 2.80 1.41 -5.61
CA SER A 62 2.69 0.86 -6.98
C SER A 62 3.98 1.01 -7.79
N HIS A 63 4.81 1.99 -7.45
CA HIS A 63 6.04 2.33 -8.17
C HIS A 63 7.29 1.69 -7.55
N ASP A 64 7.44 1.77 -6.23
CA ASP A 64 8.62 1.27 -5.48
C ASP A 64 8.38 -0.11 -4.85
N LYS A 65 7.11 -0.54 -4.74
CA LYS A 65 6.68 -1.77 -4.04
C LYS A 65 7.12 -1.87 -2.59
N ASN A 66 7.41 -0.74 -1.95
CA ASN A 66 7.82 -0.70 -0.56
C ASN A 66 6.62 -0.47 0.38
N PRO A 67 6.23 -1.46 1.21
CA PRO A 67 5.02 -1.38 2.02
C PRO A 67 5.20 -0.52 3.29
N VAL A 68 6.41 -0.04 3.61
CA VAL A 68 6.70 0.71 4.84
C VAL A 68 5.77 1.90 5.04
N GLY A 69 5.54 2.71 3.99
CA GLY A 69 4.63 3.86 4.06
C GLY A 69 3.18 3.46 4.35
N LEU A 70 2.73 2.31 3.84
CA LEU A 70 1.38 1.78 4.11
C LEU A 70 1.25 1.33 5.57
N PHE A 71 2.27 0.73 6.16
CA PHE A 71 2.28 0.40 7.59
C PHE A 71 2.27 1.68 8.44
N GLU A 72 3.14 2.66 8.17
CA GLU A 72 3.18 3.90 8.96
C GLU A 72 1.85 4.68 8.89
N THR A 73 1.30 4.87 7.69
CA THR A 73 0.01 5.56 7.53
C THR A 73 -1.15 4.78 8.15
N SER A 74 -1.12 3.44 8.08
CA SER A 74 -2.11 2.59 8.77
C SER A 74 -2.01 2.67 10.29
N ALA A 75 -0.79 2.74 10.85
CA ALA A 75 -0.57 2.95 12.28
C ALA A 75 -1.06 4.33 12.74
N LYS A 76 -0.82 5.38 11.95
CA LYS A 76 -1.39 6.72 12.19
C LYS A 76 -2.91 6.74 12.04
N ALA A 77 -3.47 5.92 11.16
CA ALA A 77 -4.91 5.82 10.96
C ALA A 77 -5.63 5.18 12.14
N LEU A 78 -5.01 4.27 12.90
CA LEU A 78 -5.64 3.59 14.03
C LEU A 78 -6.30 4.50 15.08
N PRO A 79 -5.60 5.49 15.67
CA PRO A 79 -6.21 6.41 16.62
C PRO A 79 -7.34 7.22 15.98
N ILE A 80 -7.17 7.66 14.73
CA ILE A 80 -8.21 8.41 13.99
C ILE A 80 -9.45 7.54 13.75
N LEU A 81 -9.27 6.27 13.37
CA LEU A 81 -10.35 5.32 13.18
C LEU A 81 -11.06 5.00 14.50
N LYS A 82 -10.34 4.88 15.62
CA LYS A 82 -10.93 4.68 16.95
C LYS A 82 -11.72 5.91 17.41
N GLU A 83 -11.20 7.11 17.18
CA GLU A 83 -11.93 8.36 17.43
C GLU A 83 -13.18 8.49 16.55
N ALA A 84 -13.06 8.18 15.27
CA ALA A 84 -14.17 8.24 14.34
C ALA A 84 -15.23 7.16 14.63
N LEU A 85 -14.83 5.98 15.11
CA LEU A 85 -15.74 4.97 15.63
C LEU A 85 -16.49 5.47 16.88
N THR A 86 -15.80 6.19 17.77
CA THR A 86 -16.40 6.82 18.96
C THR A 86 -17.39 7.92 18.57
N LYS A 87 -17.07 8.69 17.53
CA LYS A 87 -17.96 9.69 16.91
C LYS A 87 -19.12 9.06 16.12
N LYS A 88 -19.27 7.73 16.15
CA LYS A 88 -20.26 6.94 15.39
C LYS A 88 -20.26 7.28 13.90
N THR A 89 -19.08 7.56 13.35
CA THR A 89 -18.95 7.91 11.95
C THR A 89 -19.31 6.69 11.09
N LYS A 90 -20.32 6.87 10.26
CA LYS A 90 -20.98 5.80 9.51
C LYS A 90 -19.97 5.14 8.55
N GLY A 91 -19.67 3.86 8.76
CA GLY A 91 -18.78 3.08 7.88
C GLY A 91 -17.45 2.66 8.52
N ILE A 92 -17.09 3.22 9.68
CA ILE A 92 -15.91 2.78 10.44
C ILE A 92 -16.37 1.73 11.45
N THR A 93 -15.93 0.49 11.24
CA THR A 93 -16.32 -0.66 12.06
C THR A 93 -15.13 -1.16 12.86
N ALA A 94 -15.40 -1.78 14.03
CA ALA A 94 -14.36 -2.42 14.82
C ALA A 94 -13.60 -3.50 14.03
N LYS A 95 -14.26 -4.11 13.03
CA LYS A 95 -13.64 -5.04 12.09
C LYS A 95 -12.53 -4.40 11.27
N LEU A 96 -12.74 -3.18 10.76
CA LEU A 96 -11.71 -2.45 10.01
C LEU A 96 -10.48 -2.24 10.90
N ILE A 97 -10.69 -1.73 12.12
CA ILE A 97 -9.62 -1.46 13.10
C ILE A 97 -8.83 -2.73 13.39
N GLY A 98 -9.53 -3.86 13.62
CA GLY A 98 -8.87 -5.15 13.83
C GLY A 98 -8.09 -5.65 12.62
N ASP A 99 -8.55 -5.38 11.40
CA ASP A 99 -7.81 -5.69 10.17
C ASP A 99 -6.53 -4.84 10.05
N VAL A 100 -6.61 -3.55 10.39
CA VAL A 100 -5.43 -2.66 10.45
C VAL A 100 -4.43 -3.12 11.51
N GLU A 101 -4.90 -3.44 12.72
CA GLU A 101 -4.05 -3.95 13.81
C GLU A 101 -3.39 -5.28 13.42
N LYS A 102 -4.13 -6.16 12.75
CA LYS A 102 -3.60 -7.43 12.27
C LYS A 102 -2.56 -7.24 11.18
N ALA A 103 -2.78 -6.30 10.25
CA ALA A 103 -1.80 -5.97 9.23
C ALA A 103 -0.50 -5.44 9.83
N LEU A 104 -0.58 -4.54 10.81
CA LEU A 104 0.59 -3.99 11.51
C LEU A 104 1.37 -5.02 12.33
N ASN A 105 0.72 -6.11 12.73
CA ASN A 105 1.32 -7.19 13.51
C ASN A 105 1.71 -8.42 12.64
N ALA A 106 1.51 -8.35 11.32
CA ALA A 106 1.71 -9.46 10.39
C ALA A 106 3.17 -9.63 9.93
#